data_AF-A0A6J5UTS7-F1
#
_entry.id   AF-A0A6J5UTS7-F1
#
_cell.length_a   1.000
_cell.length_b   1.000
_cell.length_c   1.000
_cell.angle_alpha   90.00
_cell.angle_beta   90.00
_cell.angle_gamma   90.00
#
_symmetry.space_group_name_H-M   'P 1'
#
loop_
_entity.id
_entity.type
_entity.pdbx_description
1 polymer ?
#
loop_
_entity_poly.entity_id
_entity_poly.type
_entity_poly.pdbx_seq_one_letter_code
_entity_poly.pdbx_strand_id
1 'polypeptide(L)'
;MATCQEIVWEHHERGQLVELVDTALNGIFNVEEACRFLKIGLLCTYDMPKLRRSMSTVVEMLTGERDVNEEKISKPVLLSEFMDQDRRP
;
A
#
# COMPACT_ATOMS: atom_id res chain seq x y z
N MET A 1 19.16 0.15 2.26
CA MET A 1 18.39 0.25 1.01
C MET A 1 16.95 0.40 1.45
N ALA A 2 16.29 1.52 1.12
CA ALA A 2 14.88 1.68 1.43
C ALA A 2 14.08 0.68 0.60
N THR A 3 13.18 -0.06 1.23
CA THR A 3 12.31 -1.00 0.51
C THR A 3 11.26 -0.23 -0.30
N CYS A 4 10.77 -0.78 -1.41
CA CYS A 4 9.75 -0.10 -2.21
C CYS A 4 8.49 0.28 -1.39
N GLN A 5 8.19 -0.49 -0.34
CA GLN A 5 7.07 -0.22 0.56
C GLN A 5 7.30 0.99 1.46
N GLU A 6 8.53 1.19 1.96
CA GLU A 6 8.89 2.35 2.78
C GLU A 6 8.69 3.65 1.98
N ILE A 7 9.15 3.68 0.73
CA ILE A 7 9.00 4.87 -0.14
C ILE A 7 7.52 5.19 -0.36
N VAL A 8 6.71 4.17 -0.67
CA VAL A 8 5.26 4.34 -0.87
C VAL A 8 4.58 4.79 0.42
N TRP A 9 4.97 4.22 1.57
CA TRP A 9 4.45 4.59 2.88
C TRP A 9 4.76 6.04 3.26
N GLU A 10 6.00 6.50 3.08
CA GLU A 10 6.38 7.89 3.36
C GLU A 10 5.57 8.90 2.52
N HIS A 11 5.33 8.60 1.24
CA HIS A 11 4.50 9.45 0.39
C HIS A 11 3.01 9.33 0.77
N HIS A 12 2.56 8.17 1.23
CA HIS A 12 1.21 8.00 1.77
C HIS A 12 0.99 8.89 3.00
N GLU A 13 1.89 8.86 3.98
CA GLU A 13 1.78 9.68 5.20
C GLU A 13 1.83 11.19 4.89
N ARG A 14 2.58 11.59 3.86
CA ARG A 14 2.68 12.99 3.43
C ARG A 14 1.56 13.43 2.49
N GLY A 15 0.69 12.51 2.04
CA GLY A 15 -0.36 12.81 1.05
C GLY A 15 0.17 13.08 -0.36
N GLN A 16 1.34 12.54 -0.70
CA GLN A 16 2.11 12.80 -1.92
C GLN A 16 2.26 11.57 -2.82
N LEU A 17 1.33 10.61 -2.74
CA LEU A 17 1.34 9.39 -3.56
C LEU A 17 1.44 9.65 -5.07
N VAL A 18 0.86 10.76 -5.53
CA VAL A 18 0.90 11.16 -6.95
C VAL A 18 2.34 11.34 -7.49
N GLU A 19 3.30 11.65 -6.62
CA GLU A 19 4.72 11.82 -6.99
C GLU A 19 5.37 10.48 -7.40
N LEU A 20 4.75 9.35 -7.06
CA LEU A 20 5.22 8.01 -7.40
C LEU A 20 4.64 7.47 -8.71
N VAL A 21 3.75 8.22 -9.36
CA VAL A 21 3.14 7.81 -10.62
C VAL A 21 4.17 7.86 -11.75
N ASP A 22 4.15 6.85 -12.62
CA ASP A 22 5.10 6.73 -13.73
C ASP A 22 5.08 7.97 -14.63
N THR A 23 6.24 8.60 -14.79
CA THR A 23 6.44 9.77 -15.65
C THR A 23 6.11 9.50 -17.11
N ALA A 24 6.16 8.24 -17.56
CA ALA A 24 5.76 7.84 -18.91
C ALA A 24 4.27 8.08 -19.19
N LEU A 25 3.43 8.19 -18.17
CA LEU A 25 2.02 8.59 -18.32
C LEU A 25 1.86 10.08 -18.67
N ASN A 26 2.93 10.88 -18.58
CA ASN A 26 2.99 12.27 -19.01
C ASN A 26 1.86 13.15 -18.43
N GLY A 27 1.46 12.88 -17.18
CA GLY A 27 0.36 13.58 -16.50
C GLY A 27 -1.05 13.22 -17.01
N ILE A 28 -1.17 12.27 -17.94
CA ILE A 28 -2.44 11.83 -18.53
C ILE A 28 -2.97 10.65 -17.74
N PHE A 29 -3.45 10.91 -16.52
CA PHE A 29 -4.07 9.91 -15.66
C PHE A 29 -5.02 10.56 -14.66
N ASN A 30 -5.92 9.77 -14.07
CA ASN A 30 -6.75 10.22 -12.97
C ASN A 30 -5.95 10.11 -11.65
N VAL A 31 -5.75 11.25 -10.97
CA VAL A 31 -4.95 11.33 -9.74
C VAL A 31 -5.56 10.50 -8.61
N GLU A 32 -6.88 10.51 -8.45
CA GLU A 32 -7.58 9.75 -7.42
C GLU A 32 -7.45 8.25 -7.66
N GLU A 33 -7.61 7.81 -8.91
CA GLU A 33 -7.44 6.41 -9.31
C GLU A 33 -6.00 5.93 -9.10
N ALA A 34 -5.01 6.75 -9.49
CA ALA A 34 -3.60 6.43 -9.30
C ALA A 34 -3.25 6.30 -7.81
N CYS A 35 -3.71 7.25 -6.97
CA CYS A 35 -3.52 7.17 -5.53
C CYS A 35 -4.21 5.94 -4.93
N ARG A 36 -5.41 5.59 -5.41
CA ARG A 36 -6.13 4.38 -4.99
C ARG A 36 -5.33 3.13 -5.33
N PHE A 37 -4.81 3.01 -6.55
CA PHE A 37 -4.02 1.85 -6.95
C PHE A 37 -2.72 1.71 -6.16
N LEU A 38 -2.04 2.82 -5.83
CA LEU A 38 -0.86 2.80 -4.97
C LEU A 38 -1.18 2.30 -3.55
N LYS A 39 -2.31 2.74 -2.96
CA LYS A 39 -2.79 2.24 -1.66
C LYS A 39 -3.12 0.75 -1.71
N ILE A 40 -3.78 0.28 -2.77
CA ILE A 40 -4.06 -1.15 -2.98
C ILE A 40 -2.75 -1.94 -3.11
N GLY A 41 -1.78 -1.44 -3.89
CA GLY A 41 -0.47 -2.06 -4.05
C GLY A 41 0.28 -2.21 -2.72
N LEU A 42 0.21 -1.19 -1.86
CA LEU A 42 0.74 -1.24 -0.51
C LEU A 42 0.07 -2.35 0.32
N LEU A 43 -1.26 -2.44 0.31
CA LEU A 43 -2.04 -3.48 0.98
C LEU A 43 -1.74 -4.91 0.46
N CYS A 44 -1.45 -5.06 -0.83
CA CYS A 44 -1.16 -6.36 -1.44
C CYS A 44 0.26 -6.85 -1.17
N THR A 45 1.22 -5.93 -1.03
CA THR A 45 2.64 -6.28 -0.96
C THR A 45 3.13 -6.49 0.46
N TYR A 46 2.34 -6.18 1.52
CA TYR A 46 2.79 -6.25 2.91
C TYR A 46 3.65 -7.49 3.18
N ASP A 47 4.79 -7.29 3.80
CA ASP A 47 5.71 -8.34 4.22
C ASP A 47 4.99 -9.47 4.96
N MET A 48 4.09 -9.08 5.86
CA MET A 48 3.24 -9.97 6.64
C MET A 48 2.07 -10.54 5.83
N PRO A 49 2.02 -11.87 5.57
CA PRO A 49 0.93 -12.47 4.81
C PRO A 49 -0.46 -12.25 5.43
N LYS A 50 -0.54 -12.18 6.76
CA LYS A 50 -1.79 -11.96 7.51
C LYS A 50 -2.36 -10.54 7.34
N LEU A 51 -1.54 -9.57 6.91
CA LEU A 51 -1.98 -8.19 6.66
C LEU A 51 -2.37 -7.96 5.20
N ARG A 52 -2.03 -8.88 4.29
CA ARG A 52 -2.43 -8.81 2.88
C ARG A 52 -3.93 -9.02 2.77
N ARG A 53 -4.56 -8.27 1.87
CA ARG A 53 -5.99 -8.39 1.61
C ARG A 53 -6.29 -9.61 0.74
N SER A 54 -7.46 -10.21 0.95
CA SER A 54 -7.94 -11.28 0.08
C SER A 54 -8.11 -10.74 -1.35
N MET A 55 -7.93 -11.59 -2.34
CA MET A 55 -8.14 -11.18 -3.74
C MET A 55 -9.56 -10.67 -4.00
N SER A 56 -10.58 -11.21 -3.31
CA SER A 56 -11.94 -10.68 -3.40
C SER A 56 -12.02 -9.21 -2.99
N THR A 57 -11.43 -8.87 -1.84
CA THR A 57 -11.37 -7.49 -1.34
C THR A 57 -10.59 -6.58 -2.29
N VAL A 58 -9.48 -7.08 -2.84
CA VAL A 58 -8.68 -6.33 -3.82
C VAL A 58 -9.51 -6.02 -5.08
N VAL A 59 -10.27 -6.98 -5.59
CA VAL A 59 -11.15 -6.77 -6.75
C VAL A 59 -12.22 -5.73 -6.43
N GLU A 60 -12.90 -5.82 -5.30
CA GLU A 60 -13.89 -4.83 -4.86
C GLU A 60 -13.29 -3.40 -4.81
N MET A 61 -12.06 -3.25 -4.32
CA MET A 61 -11.38 -1.94 -4.30
C MET A 61 -11.00 -1.44 -5.70
N LEU A 62 -10.57 -2.34 -6.59
CA LEU A 62 -10.21 -2.00 -7.97
C LEU A 62 -11.45 -1.58 -8.79
N THR A 63 -12.58 -2.27 -8.61
CA THR A 63 -13.85 -1.95 -9.28
C THR A 63 -14.57 -0.75 -8.67
N GLY A 64 -14.14 -0.29 -7.48
CA GLY A 64 -14.76 0.82 -6.77
C GLY A 64 -16.02 0.44 -5.98
N GLU A 65 -16.27 -0.87 -5.79
CA GLU A 65 -17.32 -1.39 -4.94
C GLU A 65 -17.01 -1.20 -3.44
N ARG A 66 -15.72 -1.04 -3.10
CA ARG A 66 -15.22 -0.72 -1.76
C ARG A 66 -14.24 0.44 -1.82
N ASP A 67 -14.35 1.39 -0.88
CA ASP A 67 -13.35 2.45 -0.73
C ASP A 67 -12.09 1.92 -0.02
N VAL A 68 -10.93 2.10 -0.65
CA VAL A 68 -9.62 1.77 -0.05
C VAL A 68 -9.34 2.57 1.23
N ASN A 69 -9.97 3.73 1.42
CA ASN A 69 -9.80 4.55 2.63
C ASN A 69 -10.47 3.93 3.86
N GLU A 70 -11.41 2.99 3.69
CA GLU A 70 -12.00 2.22 4.79
C GLU A 70 -11.05 1.13 5.31
N GLU A 71 -10.00 0.82 4.55
CA GLU A 71 -9.00 -0.16 4.95
C GLU A 71 -7.99 0.44 5.93
N LYS A 72 -7.65 -0.34 6.95
CA LYS A 72 -6.57 0.03 7.87
C LYS A 72 -5.22 -0.19 7.18
N ILE A 73 -4.61 0.90 6.70
CA ILE A 73 -3.24 0.94 6.19
C ILE A 73 -2.32 1.34 7.34
N SER A 74 -1.40 0.45 7.72
CA SER A 74 -0.44 0.67 8.80
C SER A 74 0.99 0.71 8.27
N LYS A 75 1.92 1.30 9.03
CA LYS A 75 3.33 1.30 8.64
C LYS A 75 3.80 -0.13 8.27
N PRO A 76 4.50 -0.32 7.14
CA PRO A 76 5.13 -1.60 6.81
C PRO A 76 6.02 -2.00 7.99
N VAL A 77 5.68 -3.11 8.64
CA VAL A 77 6.50 -3.68 9.71
C VAL A 77 7.50 -4.60 9.04
N LEU A 78 8.80 -4.36 9.28
CA LEU A 78 9.85 -5.23 8.76
C LEU A 78 9.66 -6.65 9.32
N LEU A 79 9.80 -7.67 8.48
CA LEU A 79 9.77 -9.07 8.93
C LEU A 79 10.73 -9.34 10.11
N SER A 80 11.83 -8.60 10.21
CA SER A 80 12.76 -8.67 11.35
C SER A 80 12.12 -8.27 12.68
N GLU A 81 11.28 -7.23 12.71
CA GLU A 81 10.60 -6.78 13.94
C GLU A 81 9.58 -7.82 14.43
N PHE A 82 9.00 -8.62 13.53
CA PHE A 82 8.10 -9.72 13.86
C PHE A 82 8.82 -10.95 14.42
N MET A 83 9.97 -11.32 13.86
CA MET A 83 10.78 -12.45 14.37
C MET A 83 11.31 -12.22 15.79
N ASP A 84 11.34 -10.95 16.24
CA ASP A 84 11.65 -10.58 17.62
C ASP A 84 10.40 -10.59 18.53
N GLN A 85 9.21 -10.39 17.97
CA GLN A 85 7.93 -10.40 18.71
C GLN A 85 7.47 -11.84 19.05
N ASP A 86 7.65 -12.80 18.13
CA ASP A 86 7.40 -14.24 18.37
C ASP A 86 8.45 -14.89 19.30
N ARG A 87 9.53 -14.17 19.63
CA ARG A 87 10.55 -14.58 20.62
C ARG A 87 10.38 -13.95 21.99
N ARG A 88 9.39 -13.08 22.21
CA ARG A 88 9.08 -12.59 23.56
C ARG A 88 8.33 -13.69 24.33
N PRO A 89 8.84 -14.12 25.49
CA PRO A 89 8.19 -15.15 26.31
C PRO A 89 6.83 -14.71 26.86
#